data_AF-B1XK97-F1
#
_entry.id   AF-B1XK97-F1
#
_cell.length_a   1.000
_cell.length_b   1.000
_cell.length_c   1.000
_cell.angle_alpha   90.00
_cell.angle_beta   90.00
_cell.angle_gamma   90.00
#
_symmetry.space_group_name_H-M   'P 1'
#
loop_
_entity.id
_entity.type
_entity.pdbx_description
1 polymer ?
#
loop_
_entity_poly.entity_id
_entity_poly.type
_entity_poly.pdbx_seq_one_letter_code
_entity_poly.pdbx_strand_id
1 'polypeptide(L)'
;MALLTTGKSFIRTVEKSGAVAVYAPLEGGFEGRYVRRLRCSGYSVVNLTARGLGDVAAYLTQYHGIRPPHLGKKDIAGSGAAVGLRYYVPGIASYQLENLPQKSKGIILWIIEGFVLSRQEQEYLVSLTQDNPQIKVVVEMGGDRQFSFKPLADLLV
;
A
#
# COMPACT_ATOMS: atom_id res chain seq x y z
N MET A 1 -6.35 26.25 -3.38
CA MET A 1 -6.86 24.86 -3.47
C MET A 1 -8.31 24.88 -3.92
N ALA A 2 -8.66 24.11 -4.94
CA ALA A 2 -10.04 24.05 -5.43
C ALA A 2 -10.94 23.27 -4.45
N LEU A 3 -12.02 23.90 -3.98
CA LEU A 3 -13.01 23.27 -3.08
C LEU A 3 -13.74 22.10 -3.76
N LEU A 4 -14.07 22.27 -5.04
CA LEU A 4 -14.72 21.25 -5.86
C LEU A 4 -13.66 20.50 -6.70
N THR A 5 -12.94 19.58 -6.07
CA THR A 5 -12.11 18.61 -6.81
C THR A 5 -12.96 17.40 -7.20
N THR A 6 -13.10 17.10 -8.49
CA THR A 6 -13.82 15.87 -8.91
C THR A 6 -12.99 14.62 -8.68
N GLY A 7 -11.65 14.75 -8.69
CA GLY A 7 -10.71 13.63 -8.63
C GLY A 7 -10.77 12.68 -9.83
N LYS A 8 -11.52 13.02 -10.89
CA LYS A 8 -11.67 12.16 -12.08
C LYS A 8 -10.33 11.92 -12.79
N SER A 9 -9.49 12.95 -12.89
CA SER A 9 -8.14 12.81 -13.45
C SER A 9 -7.30 11.84 -12.62
N PHE A 10 -7.35 11.96 -11.29
CA PHE A 10 -6.65 11.07 -10.37
C PHE A 10 -7.11 9.61 -10.50
N ILE A 11 -8.43 9.36 -10.45
CA ILE A 11 -8.99 8.01 -10.59
C ILE A 11 -8.58 7.40 -11.94
N ARG A 12 -8.67 8.18 -13.02
CA ARG A 12 -8.27 7.71 -14.36
C ARG A 12 -6.78 7.39 -14.44
N THR A 13 -5.94 8.17 -13.78
CA THR A 13 -4.50 7.88 -13.70
C THR A 13 -4.26 6.58 -12.91
N VAL A 14 -4.90 6.38 -11.76
CA VAL A 14 -4.79 5.14 -10.97
C VAL A 14 -5.25 3.93 -11.79
N GLU A 15 -6.39 4.03 -12.48
CA GLU A 15 -6.91 2.96 -13.32
C GLU A 15 -5.96 2.62 -14.49
N LYS A 16 -5.38 3.65 -15.13
CA LYS A 16 -4.48 3.48 -16.29
C LYS A 16 -3.08 3.01 -15.91
N SER A 17 -2.45 3.62 -14.91
CA SER A 17 -1.04 3.36 -14.60
C SER A 17 -0.82 2.20 -13.63
N GLY A 18 -1.85 1.78 -12.87
CA GLY A 18 -1.69 0.74 -11.86
C GLY A 18 -1.11 1.27 -10.56
N ALA A 19 0.06 1.92 -10.66
CA ALA A 19 0.80 2.51 -9.56
C ALA A 19 0.93 4.03 -9.72
N VAL A 20 0.67 4.79 -8.66
CA VAL A 20 0.68 6.26 -8.65
C VAL A 20 1.47 6.77 -7.45
N ALA A 21 2.40 7.69 -7.70
CA ALA A 21 3.04 8.50 -6.68
C ALA A 21 2.18 9.74 -6.39
N VAL A 22 1.93 9.99 -5.11
CA VAL A 22 1.17 11.13 -4.61
C VAL A 22 2.06 11.99 -3.73
N TYR A 23 1.88 13.31 -3.84
CA TYR A 23 2.46 14.31 -2.98
C TYR A 23 1.32 15.11 -2.37
N ALA A 24 1.21 15.05 -1.05
CA ALA A 24 0.14 15.71 -0.32
C ALA A 24 0.71 16.77 0.63
N PRO A 25 -0.06 17.82 0.97
CA PRO A 25 0.37 18.79 1.97
C PRO A 25 0.68 18.14 3.32
N LEU A 26 1.79 18.53 3.93
CA LEU A 26 2.34 17.89 5.13
C LEU A 26 1.45 18.09 6.38
N GLU A 27 0.51 19.04 6.35
CA GLU A 27 -0.53 19.19 7.37
C GLU A 27 -1.51 18.00 7.42
N GLY A 28 -1.57 17.18 6.36
CA GLY A 28 -2.45 16.03 6.25
C GLY A 28 -3.92 16.35 6.04
N GLY A 29 -4.72 15.30 5.79
CA GLY A 29 -6.18 15.35 5.65
C GLY A 29 -6.69 15.56 4.22
N PHE A 30 -5.83 16.00 3.30
CA PHE A 30 -6.18 16.15 1.89
C PHE A 30 -6.33 14.81 1.18
N GLU A 31 -5.55 13.82 1.57
CA GLU A 31 -5.48 12.47 1.01
C GLU A 31 -6.83 11.77 1.14
N GLY A 32 -7.47 11.91 2.31
CA GLY A 32 -8.76 11.30 2.62
C GLY A 32 -9.87 11.67 1.62
N ARG A 33 -9.78 12.84 0.97
CA ARG A 33 -10.72 13.24 -0.09
C ARG A 33 -10.58 12.39 -1.35
N TYR A 34 -9.35 12.03 -1.71
CA TYR A 34 -9.05 11.19 -2.87
C TYR A 34 -9.32 9.71 -2.56
N VAL A 35 -8.99 9.25 -1.35
CA VAL A 35 -9.35 7.91 -0.85
C VAL A 35 -10.86 7.68 -0.91
N ARG A 36 -11.68 8.63 -0.42
CA ARG A 36 -13.15 8.52 -0.48
C ARG A 36 -13.66 8.39 -1.91
N ARG A 37 -13.08 9.13 -2.86
CA ARG A 37 -13.49 9.07 -4.27
C ARG A 37 -13.12 7.74 -4.92
N LEU A 38 -11.98 7.16 -4.57
CA LEU A 38 -11.62 5.80 -4.99
C LEU A 38 -12.61 4.76 -4.45
N ARG A 39 -13.00 4.86 -3.17
CA ARG A 39 -14.03 4.00 -2.58
C ARG A 39 -15.38 4.13 -3.28
N CYS A 40 -15.83 5.36 -3.54
CA CYS A 40 -17.05 5.61 -4.31
C CYS A 40 -16.97 5.08 -5.75
N SER A 41 -15.76 4.93 -6.31
CA SER A 41 -15.55 4.37 -7.64
C SER A 41 -15.59 2.83 -7.67
N GLY A 42 -15.79 2.18 -6.52
CA GLY A 42 -15.93 0.73 -6.38
C GLY A 42 -14.65 0.00 -5.93
N TYR A 43 -13.64 0.71 -5.45
CA TYR A 43 -12.41 0.09 -4.93
C TYR A 43 -12.46 -0.10 -3.41
N SER A 44 -11.94 -1.24 -2.92
CA SER A 44 -11.58 -1.38 -1.51
C SER A 44 -10.20 -0.74 -1.29
N VAL A 45 -10.04 0.04 -0.21
CA VAL A 45 -8.76 0.72 0.06
C VAL A 45 -8.17 0.19 1.36
N VAL A 46 -6.95 -0.34 1.27
CA VAL A 46 -6.14 -0.82 2.40
C VAL A 46 -5.05 0.20 2.66
N ASN A 47 -5.09 0.85 3.82
CA ASN A 47 -4.07 1.81 4.21
C ASN A 47 -2.90 1.06 4.88
N LEU A 48 -1.68 1.26 4.38
CA LEU A 48 -0.45 0.64 4.85
C LEU A 48 0.62 1.70 5.09
N THR A 49 1.57 1.41 5.97
CA THR A 49 2.73 2.29 6.22
C THR A 49 3.98 1.66 5.65
N ALA A 50 4.70 2.37 4.77
CA ALA A 50 5.89 1.85 4.09
C ALA A 50 6.96 1.34 5.07
N ARG A 51 7.25 2.10 6.13
CA ARG A 51 8.25 1.71 7.15
C ARG A 51 7.96 0.38 7.85
N GLY A 52 6.70 -0.05 7.87
CA GLY A 52 6.27 -1.27 8.57
C GLY A 52 6.29 -2.54 7.70
N LEU A 53 6.56 -2.45 6.40
CA LEU A 53 6.42 -3.59 5.49
C LEU A 53 7.60 -4.57 5.52
N GLY A 54 8.82 -4.08 5.79
CA GLY A 54 10.02 -4.90 5.61
C GLY A 54 10.20 -5.27 4.13
N ASP A 55 10.37 -6.55 3.82
CA ASP A 55 10.34 -7.01 2.42
C ASP A 55 8.92 -6.89 1.85
N VAL A 56 8.76 -5.90 0.96
CA VAL A 56 7.48 -5.55 0.33
C VAL A 56 6.86 -6.74 -0.40
N ALA A 57 7.66 -7.60 -1.05
CA ALA A 57 7.13 -8.73 -1.80
C ALA A 57 6.58 -9.80 -0.87
N ALA A 58 7.37 -10.16 0.15
CA ALA A 58 6.99 -11.14 1.15
C ALA A 58 5.73 -10.71 1.92
N TYR A 59 5.64 -9.43 2.31
CA TYR A 59 4.55 -8.94 3.15
C TYR A 59 3.23 -8.73 2.40
N LEU A 60 3.30 -8.36 1.11
CA LEU A 60 2.09 -8.10 0.31
C LEU A 60 1.50 -9.36 -0.31
N THR A 61 2.32 -10.27 -0.82
CA THR A 61 1.81 -11.37 -1.66
C THR A 61 2.03 -12.77 -1.09
N GLN A 62 3.00 -12.95 -0.20
CA GLN A 62 3.40 -14.26 0.32
C GLN A 62 2.95 -14.46 1.76
N TYR A 63 3.01 -15.70 2.24
CA TYR A 63 2.86 -15.98 3.67
C TYR A 63 4.14 -15.58 4.41
N HIS A 64 4.01 -14.62 5.33
CA HIS A 64 5.15 -14.09 6.09
C HIS A 64 5.06 -14.45 7.58
N GLY A 65 6.20 -14.86 8.14
CA GLY A 65 6.31 -15.24 9.56
C GLY A 65 6.60 -14.03 10.46
N ILE A 66 5.56 -13.49 11.10
CA ILE A 66 5.67 -12.40 12.07
C ILE A 66 6.04 -12.97 13.43
N ARG A 67 6.97 -12.31 14.14
CA ARG A 67 7.34 -12.65 15.52
C ARG A 67 6.83 -11.58 16.48
N PRO A 68 5.77 -11.84 17.25
CA PRO A 68 5.32 -10.91 18.28
C PRO A 68 6.39 -10.71 19.36
N PRO A 69 6.43 -9.53 20.02
CA PRO A 69 7.35 -9.28 21.11
C PRO A 69 7.07 -10.24 22.28
N HIS A 70 8.02 -11.13 22.57
CA HIS A 70 7.89 -12.13 23.64
C HIS A 70 8.36 -11.62 25.01
N LEU A 71 9.03 -10.46 25.05
CA LEU A 71 9.47 -9.80 26.29
C LEU A 71 10.27 -10.72 27.24
N GLY A 72 11.00 -11.69 26.70
CA GLY A 72 11.74 -12.71 27.47
C GLY A 72 10.87 -13.73 28.23
N LYS A 73 9.54 -13.71 28.04
CA LYS A 73 8.57 -14.56 28.77
C LYS A 73 8.12 -15.79 28.00
N LYS A 74 8.44 -15.90 26.71
CA LYS A 74 8.03 -17.02 25.84
C LYS A 74 9.23 -17.50 25.03
N ASP A 75 9.43 -18.81 24.96
CA ASP A 75 10.36 -19.49 24.07
C ASP A 75 9.60 -20.15 22.90
N ILE A 76 10.32 -20.51 21.84
CA ILE A 76 9.78 -21.49 20.88
C ILE A 76 9.89 -22.85 21.53
N ALA A 77 8.75 -23.39 22.00
CA ALA A 77 8.55 -24.81 22.26
C ALA A 77 9.71 -25.51 23.03
N GLY A 78 10.23 -24.89 24.10
CA GLY A 78 11.29 -25.50 24.93
C GLY A 78 12.70 -25.51 24.32
N SER A 79 12.96 -24.78 23.23
CA SER A 79 14.27 -24.78 22.54
C SER A 79 15.37 -23.94 23.21
N GLY A 80 15.11 -23.32 24.37
CA GLY A 80 16.10 -22.53 25.12
C GLY A 80 16.55 -21.22 24.44
N ALA A 81 16.17 -20.99 23.19
CA ALA A 81 16.40 -19.73 22.49
C ALA A 81 15.26 -18.76 22.84
N ALA A 82 15.61 -17.59 23.39
CA ALA A 82 14.68 -16.50 23.71
C ALA A 82 14.22 -15.76 22.44
N VAL A 83 13.72 -16.50 21.46
CA VAL A 83 13.05 -16.01 20.26
C VAL A 83 11.64 -16.56 20.30
N GLY A 84 10.65 -15.69 20.49
CA GLY A 84 9.25 -16.09 20.71
C GLY A 84 8.57 -16.79 19.53
N LEU A 85 7.28 -17.09 19.70
CA LEU A 85 6.45 -17.77 18.69
C LEU A 85 6.47 -17.06 17.32
N ARG A 86 6.43 -17.85 16.24
CA ARG A 86 6.29 -17.34 14.86
C ARG A 86 4.85 -17.55 14.39
N TYR A 87 4.18 -16.47 14.01
CA TYR A 87 2.83 -16.50 13.44
C TYR A 87 2.93 -16.27 11.93
N TYR A 88 2.46 -17.23 11.15
CA TYR A 88 2.41 -17.09 9.70
C TYR A 88 1.11 -16.37 9.31
N VAL A 89 1.26 -15.20 8.72
CA VAL A 89 0.15 -14.35 8.27
C VAL A 89 0.15 -14.38 6.74
N PRO A 90 -1.02 -14.52 6.08
CA PRO A 90 -1.11 -14.44 4.63
C PRO A 90 -0.72 -13.05 4.12
N GLY A 91 -0.26 -12.97 2.87
CA GLY A 91 0.09 -11.72 2.23
C GLY A 91 -1.10 -10.78 2.20
N ILE A 92 -0.91 -9.53 2.62
CA ILE A 92 -2.02 -8.59 2.84
C ILE A 92 -2.82 -8.37 1.55
N ALA A 93 -2.14 -8.19 0.41
CA ALA A 93 -2.79 -7.93 -0.86
C ALA A 93 -3.53 -9.17 -1.37
N SER A 94 -2.89 -10.35 -1.33
CA SER A 94 -3.50 -11.62 -1.73
C SER A 94 -4.75 -11.95 -0.90
N TYR A 95 -4.63 -11.83 0.42
CA TYR A 95 -5.76 -12.08 1.33
C TYR A 95 -6.93 -11.13 1.09
N GLN A 96 -6.67 -9.85 0.86
CA GLN A 96 -7.72 -8.87 0.58
C GLN A 96 -8.36 -9.09 -0.79
N LEU A 97 -7.60 -9.58 -1.77
CA LEU A 97 -8.12 -9.92 -3.09
C LEU A 97 -9.03 -11.17 -3.03
N GLU A 98 -8.68 -12.18 -2.23
CA GLU A 98 -9.52 -13.37 -2.03
C GLU A 98 -10.85 -13.07 -1.32
N ASN A 99 -10.84 -12.09 -0.41
CA ASN A 99 -12.03 -11.67 0.35
C ASN A 99 -12.80 -10.51 -0.32
N LEU A 100 -12.49 -10.20 -1.58
CA LEU A 100 -13.10 -9.07 -2.27
C LEU A 100 -14.59 -9.35 -2.56
N PRO A 101 -15.51 -8.41 -2.28
CA PRO A 101 -16.88 -8.55 -2.72
C PRO A 101 -16.96 -8.63 -4.25
N GLN A 102 -17.80 -9.51 -4.80
CA GLN A 102 -17.93 -9.71 -6.26
C GLN A 102 -18.23 -8.43 -7.06
N LYS A 103 -18.85 -7.41 -6.44
CA LYS A 103 -19.17 -6.12 -7.08
C LYS A 103 -18.03 -5.10 -7.05
N SER A 104 -16.94 -5.39 -6.34
CA SER A 104 -15.79 -4.49 -6.21
C SER A 104 -14.92 -4.56 -7.46
N LYS A 105 -14.36 -3.42 -7.88
CA LYS A 105 -13.42 -3.36 -9.00
C LYS A 105 -12.06 -3.98 -8.68
N GLY A 106 -11.66 -3.95 -7.41
CA GLY A 106 -10.34 -4.38 -6.95
C GLY A 106 -9.94 -3.76 -5.62
N ILE A 107 -8.66 -3.90 -5.28
CA ILE A 107 -8.06 -3.27 -4.10
C ILE A 107 -7.11 -2.15 -4.50
N ILE A 108 -7.00 -1.17 -3.62
CA ILE A 108 -5.98 -0.12 -3.67
C ILE A 108 -5.17 -0.20 -2.38
N LEU A 109 -3.87 -0.43 -2.53
CA LEU A 109 -2.90 -0.31 -1.46
C LEU A 109 -2.51 1.17 -1.37
N TRP A 110 -2.99 1.85 -0.33
CA TRP A 110 -2.63 3.24 -0.05
C TRP A 110 -1.48 3.25 0.96
N ILE A 111 -0.25 3.39 0.45
CA ILE A 111 0.98 3.31 1.21
C ILE A 111 1.41 4.71 1.63
N ILE A 112 1.29 5.00 2.92
CA ILE A 112 1.79 6.25 3.52
C ILE A 112 3.29 6.13 3.82
N GLU A 113 3.97 7.28 3.92
CA GLU A 113 5.41 7.39 4.17
C GLU A 113 6.30 6.70 3.12
N GLY A 114 5.84 6.61 1.87
CA GLY A 114 6.54 5.92 0.78
C GLY A 114 7.89 6.50 0.38
N PHE A 115 8.24 7.70 0.84
CA PHE A 115 9.57 8.31 0.63
C PHE A 115 10.74 7.48 1.18
N VAL A 116 10.49 6.48 2.05
CA VAL A 116 11.52 5.55 2.55
C VAL A 116 11.79 4.37 1.62
N LEU A 117 10.91 4.13 0.64
CA LEU A 117 11.04 2.99 -0.27
C LEU A 117 12.21 3.20 -1.24
N SER A 118 13.03 2.18 -1.37
CA SER A 118 14.08 2.09 -2.38
C SER A 118 13.48 2.06 -3.80
N ARG A 119 14.31 2.37 -4.81
CA ARG A 119 13.91 2.28 -6.22
C ARG A 119 13.46 0.87 -6.61
N GLN A 120 14.13 -0.16 -6.08
CA GLN A 120 13.79 -1.57 -6.32
C GLN A 120 12.42 -1.93 -5.75
N GLU A 121 12.10 -1.44 -4.56
CA GLU A 121 10.76 -1.65 -3.97
C GLU A 121 9.68 -0.90 -4.76
N GLN A 122 9.98 0.29 -5.29
CA GLN A 122 9.08 1.02 -6.17
C GLN A 122 8.86 0.28 -7.51
N GLU A 123 9.92 -0.26 -8.11
CA GLU A 123 9.83 -1.13 -9.31
C GLU A 123 8.95 -2.34 -9.07
N TYR A 124 9.13 -3.01 -7.93
CA TYR A 124 8.28 -4.15 -7.54
C TYR A 124 6.80 -3.76 -7.41
N LEU A 125 6.49 -2.60 -6.83
CA LEU A 125 5.11 -2.13 -6.73
C LEU A 125 4.50 -1.85 -8.12
N VAL A 126 5.29 -1.35 -9.07
CA VAL A 126 4.84 -1.18 -10.45
C VAL A 126 4.55 -2.54 -11.09
N SER A 127 5.49 -3.49 -11.03
CA SER A 127 5.31 -4.82 -11.62
C SER A 127 4.14 -5.58 -11.01
N LEU A 128 3.96 -5.48 -9.69
CA LEU A 128 2.83 -6.09 -8.97
C LEU A 128 1.47 -5.69 -9.57
N THR A 129 1.31 -4.41 -9.97
CA THR A 129 0.05 -3.91 -10.57
C THR A 129 -0.13 -4.29 -12.04
N GLN A 130 0.94 -4.69 -12.72
CA GLN A 130 0.90 -5.21 -14.09
C GLN A 130 0.50 -6.69 -14.06
N ASP A 131 1.11 -7.47 -13.17
CA ASP A 131 0.82 -8.90 -12.99
C ASP A 131 -0.59 -9.11 -12.44
N ASN A 132 -1.05 -8.23 -11.55
CA ASN A 132 -2.37 -8.31 -10.94
C ASN A 132 -3.17 -7.01 -11.18
N PRO A 133 -3.89 -6.88 -12.31
CA PRO A 133 -4.60 -5.65 -12.67
C PRO A 133 -5.69 -5.21 -11.67
N GLN A 134 -6.19 -6.11 -10.82
CA GLN A 134 -7.14 -5.81 -9.76
C GLN A 134 -6.49 -5.14 -8.53
N ILE A 135 -5.16 -5.21 -8.41
CA ILE A 135 -4.37 -4.54 -7.40
C ILE A 135 -3.88 -3.22 -8.01
N LYS A 136 -4.17 -2.12 -7.34
CA LYS A 136 -3.60 -0.80 -7.65
C LYS A 136 -2.84 -0.29 -6.44
N VAL A 137 -1.86 0.56 -6.67
CA VAL A 137 -1.01 1.09 -5.61
C VAL A 137 -0.98 2.60 -5.68
N VAL A 138 -1.14 3.24 -4.53
CA VAL A 138 -0.93 4.68 -4.35
C VAL A 138 0.13 4.84 -3.27
N VAL A 139 1.21 5.54 -3.58
CA VAL A 139 2.35 5.72 -2.67
C VAL A 139 2.54 7.21 -2.38
N GLU A 140 2.54 7.58 -1.11
CA GLU A 140 2.84 8.96 -0.68
C GLU A 140 4.35 9.18 -0.64
N MET A 141 4.89 9.77 -1.70
CA MET A 141 6.33 9.91 -1.92
C MET A 141 6.95 11.17 -1.30
N GLY A 142 6.13 12.02 -0.67
CA GLY A 142 6.61 13.24 -0.03
C GLY A 142 5.53 14.31 0.07
N GLY A 143 5.97 15.51 0.44
CA GLY A 143 5.10 16.67 0.59
C GLY A 143 5.07 17.59 -0.64
N ASP A 144 3.93 18.22 -0.90
CA ASP A 144 3.79 19.35 -1.84
C ASP A 144 2.75 20.33 -1.29
N ARG A 145 2.83 21.61 -1.64
CA ARG A 145 1.88 22.65 -1.18
C ARG A 145 0.46 22.42 -1.67
N GLN A 146 0.30 21.62 -2.71
CA GLN A 146 -0.97 21.20 -3.26
C GLN A 146 -0.93 19.70 -3.51
N PHE A 147 -2.09 19.04 -3.49
CA PHE A 147 -2.16 17.63 -3.83
C PHE A 147 -1.81 17.44 -5.31
N SER A 148 -0.67 16.82 -5.56
CA SER A 148 -0.18 16.49 -6.89
C SER A 148 0.10 14.99 -6.99
N PHE A 149 0.04 14.45 -8.21
CA PHE A 149 0.23 13.03 -8.44
C PHE A 149 0.78 12.78 -9.84
N LYS A 150 1.51 11.69 -9.98
CA LYS A 150 2.05 11.19 -11.24
C LYS A 150 2.18 9.66 -11.20
N PRO A 151 2.20 8.98 -12.35
CA PRO A 151 2.53 7.54 -12.39
C PRO A 151 3.80 7.25 -11.60
N LEU A 152 3.80 6.15 -10.82
CA LEU A 152 4.97 5.76 -10.03
C LEU A 152 6.17 5.44 -10.94
N ALA A 153 5.91 4.86 -12.11
CA ALA A 153 6.93 4.57 -13.11
C ALA A 153 7.71 5.80 -13.58
N ASP A 154 7.10 7.00 -13.56
CA ASP A 154 7.77 8.25 -13.97
C ASP A 154 8.85 8.69 -12.97
N LEU A 155 8.91 8.09 -11.77
CA LEU A 155 9.98 8.31 -10.79
C LEU A 155 11.20 7.41 -10.99
N LEU A 156 11.09 6.38 -11.83
CA LEU A 156 12.13 5.38 -12.05
C LEU A 156 13.02 5.71 -13.26
N VAL A 157 12.69 6.78 -14.00
CA VAL A 157 13.45 7.29 -15.16
C VAL A 157 14.62 8.16 -14.73
#